data_AF-A2XJJ5-F1
#
_entry.id   AF-A2XJJ5-F1
#
_cell.length_a   1.000
_cell.length_b   1.000
_cell.length_c   1.000
_cell.angle_alpha   90.00
_cell.angle_beta   90.00
_cell.angle_gamma   90.00
#
_symmetry.space_group_name_H-M   'P 1'
#
loop_
_entity.id
_entity.type
_entity.pdbx_description
1 polymer ?
#
loop_
_entity_poly.entity_id
_entity_poly.type
_entity_poly.pdbx_seq_one_letter_code
_entity_poly.pdbx_strand_id
1 'polypeptide(L)'
;MSSSTSDGSSSSRQWKSSPVPYRVGPLDYQPAVMCQCRCPAKAARWISWSMDNPRCQYYKCQHARAWCDGLTSSFIRELLNDLRDMVNSLRRWKELLQKEVEDSRAKGERQRREIDYVRAMVAVKKEEIRSLKARNQKLEKEKKSL
;
A
#
# COMPACT_ATOMS: atom_id res chain seq x y z
N MET A 1 -39.04 23.68 -30.09
CA MET A 1 -37.75 23.04 -30.44
C MET A 1 -36.90 23.07 -29.18
N SER A 2 -36.79 21.94 -28.49
CA SER A 2 -36.18 21.85 -27.16
C SER A 2 -34.69 21.58 -27.28
N SER A 3 -33.87 22.56 -26.88
CA SER A 3 -32.42 22.42 -26.76
C SER A 3 -32.10 21.64 -25.49
N SER A 4 -31.57 20.43 -25.65
CA SER A 4 -31.02 19.64 -24.54
C SER A 4 -29.51 19.85 -24.49
N THR A 5 -29.05 20.64 -23.52
CA THR A 5 -27.65 20.68 -23.11
C THR A 5 -27.36 19.42 -22.30
N SER A 6 -26.71 18.44 -22.91
CA SER A 6 -26.18 17.29 -22.18
C SER A 6 -24.89 17.70 -21.47
N ASP A 7 -25.03 17.95 -20.17
CA ASP A 7 -23.92 18.03 -19.23
C ASP A 7 -23.14 16.72 -19.27
N GLY A 8 -22.01 16.75 -19.96
CA GLY A 8 -21.04 15.67 -20.01
C GLY A 8 -20.43 15.47 -18.63
N SER A 9 -21.04 14.57 -17.87
CA SER A 9 -20.59 14.10 -16.56
C SER A 9 -19.09 13.83 -16.57
N SER A 10 -18.34 14.72 -15.92
CA SER A 10 -16.89 14.59 -15.73
C SER A 10 -16.67 13.50 -14.70
N SER A 11 -16.73 12.25 -15.15
CA SER A 11 -16.26 11.10 -14.39
C SER A 11 -14.78 11.32 -14.17
N SER A 12 -14.43 11.85 -13.00
CA SER A 12 -13.09 11.81 -12.44
C SER A 12 -12.74 10.35 -12.19
N ARG A 13 -12.52 9.59 -13.28
CA ARG A 13 -11.78 8.34 -13.22
C ARG A 13 -10.43 8.76 -12.69
N GLN A 14 -10.21 8.47 -11.42
CA GLN A 14 -8.92 8.56 -10.78
C GLN A 14 -8.01 7.62 -11.59
N TRP A 15 -7.42 8.14 -12.66
CA TRP A 15 -6.41 7.44 -13.44
C TRP A 15 -5.29 7.25 -12.46
N LYS A 16 -5.20 6.04 -11.89
CA LYS A 16 -4.07 5.61 -11.08
C LYS A 16 -2.85 5.94 -11.92
N SER A 17 -2.11 6.97 -11.51
CA SER A 17 -0.92 7.40 -12.22
C SER A 17 -0.07 6.17 -12.49
N SER A 18 0.42 6.05 -13.72
CA SER A 18 1.24 4.90 -14.12
C SER A 18 2.25 4.60 -13.01
N PRO A 19 2.35 3.36 -12.51
CA PRO A 19 3.28 3.02 -11.44
C PRO A 19 4.75 3.23 -11.85
N VAL A 20 5.00 3.45 -13.14
CA VAL A 20 6.31 3.79 -13.71
C VAL A 20 6.19 5.10 -14.49
N PRO A 21 6.94 6.15 -14.13
CA PRO A 21 7.04 7.38 -14.92
C PRO A 21 7.55 7.08 -16.33
N TYR A 22 7.08 7.84 -17.32
CA TYR A 22 7.67 7.77 -18.65
C TYR A 22 9.14 8.19 -18.57
N ARG A 23 10.05 7.25 -18.85
CA ARG A 23 11.49 7.51 -18.92
C ARG A 23 11.86 8.29 -20.20
N VAL A 24 10.99 8.26 -21.21
CA VAL A 24 11.17 8.88 -22.52
C VAL A 24 9.85 9.57 -22.87
N GLY A 25 9.91 10.85 -23.27
CA GLY A 25 8.71 11.61 -23.64
C GLY A 25 7.98 11.02 -24.85
N PRO A 26 6.68 11.33 -25.04
CA PRO A 26 5.87 10.71 -26.09
C PRO A 26 6.41 10.86 -27.51
N LEU A 27 7.25 11.87 -27.78
CA LEU A 27 7.89 12.12 -29.07
C LEU A 27 9.42 11.95 -29.05
N ASP A 28 10.02 11.58 -27.92
CA ASP A 28 11.49 11.56 -27.77
C ASP A 28 12.11 10.18 -28.05
N TYR A 29 11.28 9.20 -28.42
CA TYR A 29 11.74 7.83 -28.67
C TYR A 29 12.44 7.67 -30.02
N GLN A 30 13.33 6.68 -30.12
CA GLN A 30 14.01 6.29 -31.36
C GLN A 30 13.86 4.77 -31.59
N PRO A 31 13.75 4.30 -32.84
CA PRO A 31 13.62 5.09 -34.08
C PRO A 31 12.25 5.80 -34.17
N ALA A 32 12.15 6.85 -34.98
CA ALA A 32 10.89 7.57 -35.18
C ALA A 32 9.90 6.73 -35.99
N VAL A 33 8.69 6.53 -35.45
CA VAL A 33 7.57 5.92 -36.17
C VAL A 33 6.75 7.04 -36.79
N MET A 34 6.73 7.10 -38.12
CA MET A 34 6.00 8.13 -38.86
C MET A 34 4.57 7.68 -39.14
N CYS A 35 3.62 8.59 -38.94
CA CYS A 35 2.24 8.38 -39.36
C CYS A 35 2.14 8.23 -40.89
N GLN A 36 1.28 7.33 -41.36
CA GLN A 36 0.96 7.13 -42.78
C GLN A 36 -0.19 8.05 -43.29
N CYS A 37 -0.52 9.08 -42.54
CA CYS A 37 -1.53 10.08 -42.88
C CYS A 37 -1.00 11.09 -43.90
N ARG A 38 -1.90 11.91 -44.44
CA ARG A 38 -1.62 12.91 -45.49
C ARG A 38 -0.47 13.88 -45.16
N CYS A 39 -0.20 14.11 -43.88
CA CYS A 39 0.94 14.86 -43.38
C CYS A 39 1.77 13.95 -42.45
N PRO A 40 2.86 13.32 -42.94
CA PRO A 40 3.70 12.46 -42.12
C PRO A 40 4.30 13.23 -40.95
N ALA A 41 3.96 12.81 -39.74
CA ALA A 41 4.51 13.34 -38.50
C ALA A 41 4.91 12.19 -37.58
N LYS A 42 5.86 12.43 -36.68
CA LYS A 42 6.25 11.46 -35.65
C LYS A 42 5.04 11.17 -34.77
N ALA A 43 4.65 9.91 -34.69
CA ALA A 43 3.51 9.51 -33.90
C ALA A 43 3.86 9.59 -32.40
N ALA A 44 2.93 10.08 -31.58
CA ALA A 44 3.14 10.06 -30.14
C ALA A 44 3.02 8.62 -29.63
N ARG A 45 4.03 8.15 -28.88
CA ARG A 45 4.06 6.81 -28.30
C ARG A 45 3.49 6.85 -26.88
N TRP A 46 2.34 6.21 -26.70
CA TRP A 46 1.68 6.10 -25.40
C TRP A 46 1.79 4.68 -24.88
N ILE A 47 2.02 4.51 -23.58
CA ILE A 47 2.01 3.21 -22.91
C ILE A 47 0.74 3.14 -22.08
N SER A 48 -0.19 2.26 -22.47
CA SER A 48 -1.32 1.93 -21.62
C SER A 48 -0.90 1.01 -20.47
N TRP A 49 -1.33 1.35 -19.26
CA TRP A 49 -1.18 0.54 -18.05
C TRP A 49 -2.52 0.01 -17.52
N SER A 50 -3.62 0.15 -18.27
CA SER A 50 -4.95 -0.31 -17.85
C SER A 50 -5.02 -1.83 -17.68
N MET A 51 -5.99 -2.33 -16.90
CA MET A 51 -6.19 -3.78 -16.70
C MET A 51 -6.57 -4.48 -18.01
N ASP A 52 -7.39 -3.83 -18.85
CA ASP A 52 -7.86 -4.38 -20.13
C ASP A 52 -6.81 -4.26 -21.24
N ASN A 53 -5.82 -3.37 -21.09
CA ASN A 53 -4.77 -3.14 -22.08
C ASN A 53 -3.44 -2.82 -21.38
N PRO A 54 -2.85 -3.79 -20.65
CA PRO A 54 -1.77 -3.52 -19.70
C PRO A 54 -0.44 -3.16 -20.34
N ARG A 55 -0.35 -3.10 -21.68
CA ARG A 55 0.92 -2.89 -22.37
C ARG A 55 0.80 -2.47 -23.83
N CYS A 56 -0.34 -1.92 -24.25
CA CYS A 56 -0.43 -1.35 -25.60
C CYS A 56 0.43 -0.11 -25.68
N GLN A 57 1.58 -0.25 -26.35
CA GLN A 57 2.25 0.86 -26.99
C GLN A 57 1.45 1.18 -28.24
N TYR A 58 0.63 2.22 -28.17
CA TYR A 58 -0.08 2.67 -29.36
C TYR A 58 0.55 3.97 -29.84
N TYR A 59 0.81 3.98 -31.14
CA TYR A 59 1.22 5.16 -31.86
C TYR A 59 -0.04 5.91 -32.21
N LYS A 60 -0.18 7.10 -31.62
CA LYS A 60 -1.28 8.00 -31.94
C LYS A 60 -0.77 9.07 -32.88
N CYS A 61 -1.28 9.06 -34.10
CA CYS A 61 -1.20 10.24 -34.95
C CYS A 61 -2.17 11.31 -34.44
N GLN A 62 -1.78 12.58 -34.56
CA GLN A 62 -2.67 13.72 -34.33
C GLN A 62 -3.93 13.70 -35.22
N HIS A 63 -3.85 13.10 -36.42
CA HIS A 63 -4.89 13.07 -37.45
C HIS A 63 -5.57 11.70 -37.67
N ALA A 64 -5.13 10.62 -37.02
CA ALA A 64 -5.70 9.28 -37.20
C ALA A 64 -6.02 8.59 -35.85
N ARG A 65 -7.06 7.75 -35.83
CA ARG A 65 -7.39 6.89 -34.68
C ARG A 65 -6.29 5.82 -34.53
N ALA A 66 -5.83 5.61 -33.30
CA ALA A 66 -4.54 5.00 -32.95
C ALA A 66 -4.24 3.63 -33.58
N TRP A 67 -2.96 3.36 -33.85
CA TRP A 67 -2.44 2.08 -34.33
C TRP A 67 -1.74 1.40 -33.15
N CYS A 68 -2.19 0.20 -32.77
CA CYS A 68 -1.47 -0.62 -31.81
C CYS A 68 -0.32 -1.32 -32.55
N ASP A 69 0.92 -1.11 -32.12
CA ASP A 69 2.02 -1.92 -32.64
C ASP A 69 1.80 -3.38 -32.21
N GLY A 70 1.79 -4.27 -33.20
CA GLY A 70 1.92 -5.69 -32.98
C GLY A 70 3.37 -6.05 -32.66
N LEU A 71 3.53 -7.12 -31.87
CA LEU A 71 4.79 -7.85 -31.62
C LEU A 71 5.63 -7.37 -30.42
N THR A 72 5.01 -7.35 -29.25
CA THR A 72 5.69 -8.00 -28.11
C THR A 72 5.43 -9.49 -28.24
N SER A 73 6.46 -10.36 -28.22
CA SER A 73 6.24 -11.81 -28.26
C SER A 73 5.27 -12.23 -27.15
N SER A 74 4.43 -13.25 -27.38
CA SER A 74 3.48 -13.73 -26.36
C SER A 74 4.17 -13.99 -25.02
N PHE A 75 5.37 -14.58 -25.08
CA PHE A 75 6.25 -14.80 -23.95
C PHE A 75 6.56 -13.53 -23.13
N ILE A 76 6.97 -12.42 -23.76
CA ILE A 76 7.29 -11.19 -23.03
C ILE A 76 6.02 -10.58 -22.41
N ARG A 77 4.87 -10.70 -23.08
CA ARG A 77 3.60 -10.21 -22.54
C ARG A 77 3.20 -10.99 -21.27
N GLU A 78 3.28 -12.32 -21.32
CA GLU A 78 2.99 -13.22 -20.20
C GLU A 78 3.95 -12.98 -19.05
N LEU A 79 5.26 -13.04 -19.28
CA LEU A 79 6.28 -12.79 -18.26
C LEU A 79 6.05 -11.47 -17.54
N LEU A 80 5.77 -10.40 -18.29
CA LEU A 80 5.58 -9.10 -17.67
C LEU A 80 4.23 -8.99 -16.92
N ASN A 81 3.20 -9.75 -17.30
CA ASN A 81 1.94 -9.84 -16.57
C ASN A 81 2.15 -10.59 -15.26
N ASP A 82 2.84 -11.74 -15.30
CA ASP A 82 3.19 -12.52 -14.13
C ASP A 82 4.00 -11.69 -13.13
N LEU A 83 5.01 -10.95 -13.61
CA LEU A 83 5.80 -10.05 -12.77
C LEU A 83 4.94 -8.94 -12.15
N ARG A 84 3.96 -8.39 -12.89
CA ARG A 84 3.05 -7.37 -12.36
C ARG A 84 2.18 -7.95 -11.26
N ASP A 85 1.62 -9.14 -11.47
CA ASP A 85 0.74 -9.79 -10.52
C ASP A 85 1.48 -10.22 -9.26
N MET A 86 2.72 -10.69 -9.41
CA MET A 86 3.63 -10.94 -8.29
C MET A 86 3.95 -9.67 -7.51
N VAL A 87 4.31 -8.56 -8.17
CA VAL A 87 4.58 -7.28 -7.50
C VAL A 87 3.34 -6.76 -6.77
N ASN A 88 2.17 -6.84 -7.39
CA ASN A 88 0.91 -6.44 -6.75
C ASN A 88 0.57 -7.32 -5.55
N SER A 89 0.77 -8.63 -5.66
CA SER A 89 0.58 -9.56 -4.55
C SER A 89 1.53 -9.25 -3.41
N LEU A 90 2.83 -9.09 -3.68
CA LEU A 90 3.84 -8.73 -2.68
C LEU A 90 3.51 -7.41 -1.97
N ARG A 91 2.98 -6.41 -2.68
CA ARG A 91 2.52 -5.15 -2.07
C ARG A 91 1.37 -5.38 -1.09
N ARG A 92 0.35 -6.16 -1.48
CA ARG A 92 -0.76 -6.51 -0.58
C ARG A 92 -0.29 -7.29 0.64
N TRP A 93 0.57 -8.29 0.45
CA TRP A 93 1.14 -9.07 1.54
C TRP A 93 1.97 -8.20 2.49
N LYS A 94 2.75 -7.26 1.96
CA LYS A 94 3.49 -6.28 2.76
C LYS A 94 2.53 -5.44 3.61
N GLU A 95 1.46 -4.90 3.03
CA GLU A 95 0.45 -4.11 3.75
C GLU A 95 -0.20 -4.93 4.88
N LEU A 96 -0.55 -6.19 4.63
CA LEU A 96 -1.12 -7.09 5.63
C LEU A 96 -0.13 -7.38 6.77
N LEU A 97 1.11 -7.74 6.45
CA LEU A 97 2.14 -8.02 7.45
C LEU A 97 2.49 -6.77 8.26
N GLN A 98 2.53 -5.60 7.65
CA GLN A 98 2.73 -4.34 8.37
C GLN A 98 1.63 -4.11 9.40
N LYS A 99 0.37 -4.33 9.01
CA LYS A 99 -0.77 -4.22 9.92
C LYS A 99 -0.69 -5.25 11.06
N GLU A 100 -0.35 -6.50 10.77
CA GLU A 100 -0.20 -7.54 11.78
C GLU A 100 0.92 -7.23 12.79
N VAL A 101 2.04 -6.66 12.33
CA VAL A 101 3.13 -6.19 13.18
C VAL A 101 2.67 -5.05 14.09
N GLU A 102 1.91 -4.09 13.56
CA GLU A 102 1.34 -2.98 14.33
C GLU A 102 0.37 -3.47 15.41
N ASP A 103 -0.56 -4.37 15.06
CA ASP A 103 -1.52 -4.96 15.98
C ASP A 103 -0.82 -5.76 17.10
N SER A 104 0.19 -6.55 16.73
CA SER A 104 1.00 -7.33 17.67
C SER A 104 1.78 -6.41 18.63
N ARG A 105 2.36 -5.32 18.11
CA ARG A 105 3.06 -4.32 18.91
C ARG A 105 2.10 -3.65 19.90
N ALA A 106 0.92 -3.23 19.45
CA ALA A 106 -0.09 -2.61 20.31
C ALA A 106 -0.57 -3.57 21.42
N LYS A 107 -0.74 -4.87 21.09
CA LYS A 107 -1.06 -5.90 22.09
C LYS A 107 0.06 -6.05 23.12
N GLY A 108 1.31 -6.11 22.68
CA GLY A 108 2.47 -6.19 23.57
C GLY A 108 2.61 -4.96 24.47
N GLU A 109 2.29 -3.76 23.98
CA GLU A 109 2.28 -2.53 24.80
C GLU A 109 1.18 -2.56 25.86
N ARG A 110 -0.02 -3.07 25.54
CA ARG A 110 -1.09 -3.25 26.54
C ARG A 110 -0.67 -4.23 27.63
N GLN A 111 -0.13 -5.38 27.26
CA GLN A 111 0.34 -6.39 28.21
C GLN A 111 1.48 -5.86 29.10
N ARG A 112 2.41 -5.06 28.54
CA ARG A 112 3.46 -4.41 29.33
C ARG A 112 2.87 -3.49 30.41
N ARG A 113 1.90 -2.64 30.05
CA ARG A 113 1.22 -1.75 31.02
C ARG A 113 0.50 -2.52 32.12
N GLU A 114 -0.17 -3.62 31.77
CA GLU A 114 -0.85 -4.47 32.74
C GLU A 114 0.15 -5.15 33.70
N ILE A 115 1.26 -5.67 33.18
CA ILE A 115 2.35 -6.25 33.98
C ILE A 115 2.92 -5.19 34.94
N ASP A 116 3.18 -3.98 34.46
CA ASP A 116 3.73 -2.91 35.28
C ASP A 116 2.75 -2.47 36.39
N TYR A 117 1.45 -2.40 36.08
CA TYR A 117 0.39 -2.15 37.07
C TYR A 117 0.35 -3.25 38.15
N VAL A 118 0.31 -4.52 37.73
CA VAL A 118 0.30 -5.66 38.67
C VAL A 118 1.58 -5.68 39.50
N ARG A 119 2.74 -5.38 38.91
CA ARG A 119 4.03 -5.32 39.62
C ARG A 119 4.01 -4.22 40.71
N ALA A 120 3.44 -3.06 40.41
CA ALA A 120 3.28 -1.97 41.38
C ALA A 120 2.36 -2.39 42.54
N MET A 121 1.21 -3.01 42.24
CA MET A 121 0.29 -3.53 43.24
C MET A 121 0.94 -4.59 44.14
N VAL A 122 1.72 -5.51 43.55
CA VAL A 122 2.47 -6.51 44.30
C VAL A 122 3.50 -5.87 45.22
N ALA A 123 4.19 -4.81 44.79
CA ALA A 123 5.14 -4.09 45.64
C ALA A 123 4.46 -3.46 46.87
N VAL A 124 3.30 -2.83 46.67
CA VAL A 124 2.49 -2.26 47.77
C VAL A 124 2.05 -3.36 48.74
N LYS A 125 1.49 -4.46 48.24
CA LYS A 125 1.05 -5.58 49.09
C LYS A 125 2.21 -6.25 49.84
N LYS A 126 3.40 -6.33 49.22
CA LYS A 126 4.60 -6.82 49.90
C LYS A 126 4.99 -5.95 51.08
N GLU A 127 4.84 -4.63 50.99
CA GLU A 127 5.11 -3.74 52.13
C GLU A 127 4.05 -3.86 53.23
N GLU A 128 2.78 -3.95 52.86
CA GLU A 128 1.69 -4.17 53.82
C GLU A 128 1.89 -5.46 54.63
N ILE A 129 2.27 -6.56 53.95
CA ILE A 129 2.61 -7.83 54.62
C ILE A 129 3.80 -7.68 55.57
N ARG A 130 4.85 -6.93 55.17
CA ARG A 130 6.01 -6.66 56.05
C ARG A 130 5.58 -5.93 57.32
N SER A 131 4.77 -4.88 57.19
CA SER A 131 4.24 -4.12 58.33
C SER A 131 3.39 -5.00 59.27
N LEU A 132 2.46 -5.78 58.72
CA LEU A 132 1.61 -6.68 59.52
C LEU A 132 2.41 -7.77 60.23
N LYS A 133 3.43 -8.34 59.57
CA LYS A 133 4.33 -9.32 60.21
C LYS A 133 5.08 -8.71 61.39
N ALA A 134 5.61 -7.49 61.24
CA ALA A 134 6.29 -6.80 62.32
C ALA A 134 5.36 -6.53 63.52
N ARG A 135 4.11 -6.10 63.25
CA ARG A 135 3.11 -5.87 64.28
C ARG A 135 2.73 -7.16 65.02
N ASN A 136 2.49 -8.26 64.30
CA ASN A 136 2.18 -9.56 64.91
C ASN A 136 3.32 -10.07 65.79
N GLN A 137 4.58 -9.93 65.35
CA GLN A 137 5.74 -10.30 66.16
C GLN A 137 5.82 -9.50 67.47
N LYS A 138 5.45 -8.22 67.45
CA LYS A 138 5.41 -7.39 68.66
C LYS A 138 4.34 -7.89 69.64
N LEU A 139 3.12 -8.13 69.15
CA LEU A 139 2.01 -8.64 69.96
C LEU A 139 2.31 -10.01 70.57
N GLU A 140 2.95 -10.91 69.82
CA GLU A 140 3.36 -12.22 70.33
C GLU A 140 4.41 -12.13 71.45
N LYS A 141 5.29 -11.12 71.42
CA LYS A 141 6.23 -10.87 72.53
C LYS A 141 5.50 -10.34 73.77
N GLU A 142 4.59 -9.39 73.60
CA GLU A 142 3.79 -8.83 74.69
C GLU A 142 2.91 -9.90 75.37
N LYS A 143 2.33 -10.82 74.59
CA LYS A 143 1.53 -11.93 75.12
C LYS A 143 2.35 -12.91 75.97
N LYS A 144 3.62 -13.13 75.64
CA LYS A 144 4.51 -14.05 76.39
C LYS A 144 5.08 -13.43 77.66
N SER A 145 4.97 -12.11 77.82
CA SER A 145 5.44 -11.38 79.02
C SER A 145 4.35 -11.17 80.07
N LEU A 146 3.10 -11.57 79.80
CA LEU A 146 1.98 -11.61 80.73
C LEU A 146 1.83 -13.02 81.31
#